data_AF-A0A358M568-F1
#
_entry.id   AF-A0A358M568-F1
#
_cell.length_a   1.000
_cell.length_b   1.000
_cell.length_c   1.000
_cell.angle_alpha   90.00
_cell.angle_beta   90.00
_cell.angle_gamma   90.00
#
_symmetry.space_group_name_H-M   'P 1'
#
loop_
_entity.id
_entity.type
_entity.pdbx_description
1 polymer ?
#
loop_
_entity_poly.entity_id
_entity_poly.type
_entity_poly.pdbx_seq_one_letter_code
_entity_poly.pdbx_strand_id
1 'polypeptide(L)'
;MMFGYACSETKELMPLPISLAHKLTARLTDVRKNGVLPYLRPDGKSQVTVEYDSEGKPLRVDTIVISSQHSADTDIETVREGIRAQVIRPVIPA
;
A
#
# COMPACT_ATOMS: atom_id res chain seq x y z
N MET A 1 4.02 25.65 16.32
CA MET A 1 4.44 25.92 14.92
C MET A 1 3.77 24.88 14.05
N MET A 2 3.15 25.29 12.93
CA MET A 2 2.40 24.41 12.02
C MET A 2 3.00 24.48 10.61
N PHE A 3 3.04 23.36 9.90
CA PHE A 3 3.50 23.28 8.50
C PHE A 3 2.43 22.62 7.63
N GLY A 4 2.26 23.14 6.42
CA GLY A 4 1.48 22.51 5.36
C GLY A 4 2.38 22.20 4.17
N TYR A 5 2.08 21.13 3.44
CA TYR A 5 2.82 20.72 2.26
C TYR A 5 1.87 20.20 1.18
N ALA A 6 2.16 20.52 -0.07
CA ALA A 6 1.47 20.02 -1.26
C ALA A 6 2.47 19.93 -2.42
N CYS A 7 2.29 18.97 -3.33
CA CYS A 7 3.11 18.80 -4.53
C CYS A 7 2.28 18.21 -5.67
N SER A 8 2.73 18.32 -6.91
CA SER A 8 1.98 17.86 -8.11
C SER A 8 2.22 16.40 -8.48
N GLU A 9 2.86 15.60 -7.63
CA GLU A 9 3.17 14.19 -7.92
C GLU A 9 1.92 13.31 -8.04
N THR A 10 0.81 13.69 -7.39
CA THR A 10 -0.46 12.96 -7.40
C THR A 10 -1.65 13.90 -7.60
N LYS A 11 -2.80 13.35 -7.98
CA LYS A 11 -4.03 14.13 -8.24
C LYS A 11 -4.58 14.80 -6.99
N GLU A 12 -4.34 14.19 -5.83
CA GLU A 12 -4.69 14.69 -4.50
C GLU A 12 -3.64 15.65 -3.91
N LEU A 13 -2.64 16.05 -4.70
CA LEU A 13 -1.57 17.00 -4.36
C LEU A 13 -0.67 16.57 -3.18
N MET A 14 -0.46 15.26 -3.02
CA MET A 14 0.39 14.66 -1.98
C MET A 14 1.62 13.97 -2.59
N PRO A 15 2.72 13.80 -1.84
CA PRO A 15 3.85 12.98 -2.28
C PRO A 15 3.41 11.56 -2.62
N LEU A 16 3.95 11.00 -3.71
CA LEU A 16 3.57 9.67 -4.17
C LEU A 16 3.78 8.56 -3.10
N PRO A 17 4.89 8.51 -2.33
CA PRO A 17 5.14 7.43 -1.37
C PRO A 17 4.05 7.31 -0.31
N ILE A 18 3.67 8.43 0.32
CA ILE A 18 2.64 8.43 1.37
C ILE A 18 1.25 8.18 0.80
N SER A 19 0.96 8.70 -0.40
CA SER A 19 -0.30 8.43 -1.11
C SER A 19 -0.46 6.93 -1.36
N LEU A 20 0.56 6.25 -1.90
CA LEU A 20 0.52 4.81 -2.15
C LEU A 20 0.45 4.00 -0.85
N ALA A 21 1.24 4.35 0.17
CA ALA A 21 1.22 3.67 1.46
C ALA A 21 -0.17 3.72 2.11
N HIS A 22 -0.83 4.88 2.12
CA HIS A 22 -2.21 5.03 2.61
C HIS A 22 -3.23 4.25 1.77
N LYS A 23 -3.11 4.26 0.44
CA LYS A 23 -4.01 3.48 -0.42
C LYS A 23 -3.87 1.98 -0.18
N LEU A 24 -2.66 1.49 0.10
CA LEU A 24 -2.43 0.07 0.44
C LEU A 24 -3.10 -0.33 1.76
N THR A 25 -3.00 0.49 2.82
CA THR A 25 -3.66 0.20 4.11
C THR A 25 -5.19 0.34 4.03
N ALA A 26 -5.69 1.31 3.27
CA ALA A 26 -7.12 1.42 2.97
C ALA A 26 -7.60 0.15 2.25
N ARG A 27 -6.88 -0.29 1.21
CA ARG A 27 -7.24 -1.50 0.46
C ARG A 27 -7.18 -2.77 1.32
N LEU A 28 -6.22 -2.91 2.24
CA LEU A 28 -6.19 -4.01 3.22
C LEU A 28 -7.48 -4.06 4.05
N THR A 29 -7.98 -2.91 4.48
CA THR A 29 -9.24 -2.82 5.22
C THR A 29 -10.43 -3.20 4.35
N ASP A 30 -10.47 -2.75 3.10
CA ASP A 30 -11.58 -3.04 2.18
C ASP A 30 -11.72 -4.53 1.89
N VAL A 31 -10.62 -5.20 1.51
CA VAL A 31 -10.65 -6.63 1.18
C VAL A 31 -10.96 -7.50 2.39
N ARG A 32 -10.59 -7.05 3.60
CA ARG A 32 -10.96 -7.71 4.85
C ARG A 32 -12.45 -7.54 5.15
N LYS A 33 -12.96 -6.30 5.14
CA LYS A 33 -14.37 -6.00 5.50
C LYS A 33 -15.37 -6.58 4.51
N ASN A 34 -15.00 -6.66 3.23
CA ASN A 34 -15.85 -7.22 2.18
C ASN A 34 -15.68 -8.74 2.02
N GLY A 35 -14.87 -9.39 2.87
CA GLY A 35 -14.68 -10.85 2.86
C GLY A 35 -13.90 -11.39 1.67
N VAL A 36 -13.23 -10.55 0.87
CA VAL A 36 -12.40 -10.97 -0.26
C VAL A 36 -11.18 -11.77 0.24
N LEU A 37 -10.55 -11.28 1.31
CA LEU A 37 -9.49 -12.00 2.04
C LEU A 37 -9.97 -12.22 3.49
N PRO A 38 -10.82 -13.23 3.74
CA PRO A 38 -11.55 -13.37 5.01
C PRO A 38 -10.66 -13.74 6.20
N TYR A 39 -9.44 -14.21 5.93
CA TYR A 39 -8.45 -14.56 6.96
C TYR A 39 -7.69 -13.35 7.52
N LEU A 40 -7.84 -12.16 6.94
CA LEU A 40 -7.18 -10.95 7.44
C LEU A 40 -7.81 -10.45 8.74
N ARG A 41 -6.97 -9.94 9.64
CA ARG A 41 -7.37 -9.31 10.90
C ARG A 41 -7.12 -7.79 10.84
N PRO A 42 -7.60 -7.01 11.83
CA PRO A 42 -7.63 -5.55 11.71
C PRO A 42 -6.27 -4.84 11.63
N ASP A 43 -5.20 -5.39 12.22
CA ASP A 43 -3.89 -4.73 12.22
C ASP A 43 -3.14 -4.96 10.90
N GLY A 44 -2.53 -3.90 10.37
CA GLY A 44 -1.80 -3.92 9.11
C GLY A 44 -0.95 -2.66 8.93
N LYS A 45 0.23 -2.84 8.32
CA LYS A 45 1.21 -1.78 8.04
C LYS A 45 1.65 -1.88 6.58
N SER A 46 1.91 -0.72 5.97
CA SER A 46 2.49 -0.62 4.64
C SER A 46 3.70 0.31 4.66
N GLN A 47 4.66 0.04 3.77
CA GLN A 47 5.77 0.93 3.46
C GLN A 47 6.06 0.84 1.96
N VAL A 48 6.30 1.99 1.34
CA VAL A 48 6.58 2.10 -0.09
C VAL A 48 7.84 2.93 -0.28
N THR A 49 8.83 2.34 -0.94
CA THR A 49 10.04 3.02 -1.40
C THR A 49 9.87 3.36 -2.87
N VAL A 50 10.05 4.64 -3.20
CA VAL A 50 9.93 5.15 -4.57
C VAL A 50 11.29 5.68 -5.00
N GLU A 51 11.70 5.30 -6.20
CA GLU A 51 12.87 5.87 -6.87
C GLU A 51 12.49 7.18 -7.55
N TYR A 52 13.32 8.20 -7.34
CA TYR A 52 13.15 9.53 -7.93
C TYR A 52 14.32 9.84 -8.86
N ASP A 53 14.05 10.59 -9.94
CA ASP A 53 15.10 11.08 -10.83
C ASP A 53 15.87 12.28 -10.25
N SER A 54 16.87 12.77 -10.99
CA SER A 54 17.67 13.94 -10.60
C SER A 54 16.86 15.25 -10.56
N GLU A 55 15.68 15.29 -11.17
CA GLU A 55 14.76 16.44 -11.12
C GLU A 55 13.73 16.32 -9.98
N GLY A 56 13.79 15.25 -9.19
CA GLY A 56 12.87 15.01 -8.08
C GLY A 56 11.49 14.49 -8.53
N LYS A 57 11.36 13.90 -9.72
CA LYS A 57 10.12 13.27 -10.18
C LYS A 57 10.11 11.77 -9.85
N PRO A 58 8.98 11.20 -9.42
CA PRO A 58 8.87 9.76 -9.21
C PRO A 58 9.06 8.97 -10.52
N LEU A 59 9.95 7.98 -10.51
CA LEU A 59 10.21 7.10 -11.66
C LEU A 59 9.49 5.75 -11.52
N ARG A 60 9.73 5.05 -10.41
CA ARG A 60 9.14 3.73 -10.15
C ARG A 60 8.99 3.44 -8.66
N VAL A 61 8.13 2.50 -8.33
CA VAL A 61 8.12 1.87 -7.01
C VAL A 61 9.22 0.81 -7.00
N ASP A 62 10.20 0.98 -6.12
CA ASP A 62 11.32 0.05 -5.98
C ASP A 62 10.95 -1.11 -5.06
N THR A 63 10.49 -0.79 -3.85
CA THR A 63 10.21 -1.78 -2.81
C THR A 63 8.86 -1.51 -2.14
N ILE A 64 8.08 -2.56 -1.91
CA ILE A 64 6.84 -2.53 -1.16
C ILE A 64 6.94 -3.53 -0.02
N VAL A 65 6.65 -3.09 1.21
CA VAL A 65 6.53 -3.95 2.38
C VAL A 65 5.11 -3.88 2.90
N ILE A 66 4.46 -5.03 3.04
CA ILE A 66 3.17 -5.17 3.71
C ILE A 66 3.35 -6.15 4.87
N SER A 67 2.95 -5.72 6.06
CA SER A 67 2.80 -6.59 7.22
C SER A 67 1.34 -6.57 7.62
N SER A 68 0.64 -7.70 7.50
CA SER A 68 -0.77 -7.81 7.85
C SER A 68 -1.01 -8.92 8.87
N GLN A 69 -1.81 -8.62 9.89
CA GLN A 69 -2.31 -9.61 10.81
C GLN A 69 -3.30 -10.55 10.09
N HIS A 70 -3.19 -11.84 10.33
CA HIS A 70 -4.03 -12.88 9.69
C HIS A 70 -4.32 -14.03 10.66
N SER A 71 -5.22 -14.94 10.28
CA SER A 71 -5.49 -16.16 11.06
C SER A 71 -4.27 -17.07 11.11
N ALA A 72 -4.08 -17.77 12.23
CA ALA A 72 -3.00 -18.75 12.39
C ALA A 72 -3.17 -19.98 11.48
N ASP A 73 -4.40 -20.23 10.99
CA ASP A 73 -4.74 -21.36 10.13
C ASP A 73 -4.43 -21.10 8.64
N THR A 74 -3.93 -19.91 8.29
CA THR A 74 -3.61 -19.54 6.91
C THR A 74 -2.10 -19.50 6.72
N ASP A 75 -1.60 -20.23 5.72
CA ASP A 75 -0.19 -20.24 5.41
C ASP A 75 0.28 -18.92 4.77
N ILE A 76 1.57 -18.65 4.91
CA ILE A 76 2.17 -17.38 4.48
C ILE A 76 2.14 -17.17 2.96
N GLU A 77 2.16 -18.24 2.15
CA GLU A 77 2.13 -18.11 0.69
C GLU A 77 0.73 -17.70 0.21
N THR A 78 -0.32 -18.29 0.80
CA THR A 78 -1.71 -17.87 0.56
C THR A 78 -1.91 -16.39 0.92
N VAL A 79 -1.36 -15.95 2.06
CA VAL A 79 -1.41 -14.53 2.47
C VAL A 79 -0.64 -13.66 1.47
N ARG A 80 0.57 -14.07 1.07
CA ARG A 80 1.42 -13.31 0.14
C ARG A 80 0.76 -13.13 -1.22
N GLU A 81 0.22 -14.19 -1.81
CA GLU A 81 -0.45 -14.13 -3.11
C GLU A 81 -1.77 -13.35 -3.03
N GLY A 82 -2.53 -13.51 -1.94
CA GLY A 82 -3.74 -12.73 -1.68
C GLY A 82 -3.44 -11.23 -1.63
N ILE A 83 -2.43 -10.82 -0.85
CA ILE A 83 -2.00 -9.41 -0.78
C ILE A 83 -1.50 -8.92 -2.13
N ARG A 84 -0.68 -9.70 -2.83
CA ARG A 84 -0.14 -9.31 -4.14
C ARG A 84 -1.26 -9.05 -5.14
N ALA A 85 -2.21 -9.98 -5.24
CA ALA A 85 -3.29 -9.93 -6.23
C ALA A 85 -4.38 -8.92 -5.87
N GLN A 86 -4.80 -8.85 -4.61
CA GLN A 86 -5.99 -8.10 -4.18
C GLN A 86 -5.67 -6.74 -3.55
N VAL A 87 -4.42 -6.51 -3.14
CA VAL A 87 -3.99 -5.27 -2.47
C VAL A 87 -2.97 -4.50 -3.30
N ILE A 88 -1.86 -5.13 -3.68
CA ILE A 88 -0.75 -4.42 -4.37
C ILE A 88 -1.12 -4.08 -5.81
N ARG A 89 -1.46 -5.07 -6.64
CA ARG A 89 -1.76 -4.85 -8.06
C ARG A 89 -2.91 -3.86 -8.32
N PRO A 90 -3.99 -3.82 -7.52
CA PRO A 90 -5.06 -2.85 -7.74
C PRO A 90 -4.70 -1.41 -7.32
N VAL A 91 -3.69 -1.22 -6.46
CA VAL A 91 -3.31 0.09 -5.92
C VAL A 91 -2.11 0.69 -6.65
N ILE A 92 -1.10 -0.14 -6.92
CA ILE A 92 0.14 0.30 -7.57
C ILE A 92 -0.06 0.16 -9.08
N PRO A 93 -0.01 1.27 -9.85
CA PRO A 93 -0.13 1.23 -11.30
C PRO A 93 0.94 0.33 -11.92
N ALA A 94 0.58 -0.32 -13.04
CA ALA A 94 1.50 -1.13 -13.84
C ALA A 94 2.55 -0.27 -14.55
#